data_AF-A0A7D8ALY0-F1
#
_entry.id   AF-A0A7D8ALY0-F1
#
_cell.length_a   1.000
_cell.length_b   1.000
_cell.length_c   1.000
_cell.angle_alpha   90.00
_cell.angle_beta   90.00
_cell.angle_gamma   90.00
#
_symmetry.space_group_name_H-M   'P 1'
#
loop_
_entity.id
_entity.type
_entity.pdbx_description
1 polymer ?
#
loop_
_entity_poly.entity_id
_entity_poly.type
_entity_poly.pdbx_seq_one_letter_code
_entity_poly.pdbx_strand_id
1 'polypeptide(L)'
;MPDASGAEPRFLSPAQVAELLGIEVDEVIALVHDGRLRGSQLGSPPRWRVEYSSLAEYLDAQSEESRRMALWRQSNEASFPEVWGTTPLRRD
;
A
#
# COMPACT_ATOMS: atom_id res chain seq x y z
N MET A 1 -6.19 29.56 -4.43
CA MET A 1 -6.02 28.16 -4.00
C MET A 1 -6.18 28.14 -2.50
N PRO A 2 -7.23 27.52 -1.92
CA PRO A 2 -7.45 27.59 -0.48
C PRO A 2 -6.38 26.78 0.27
N ASP A 3 -5.67 27.51 1.12
CA ASP A 3 -4.89 27.17 2.31
C ASP A 3 -4.25 25.78 2.46
N ALA A 4 -2.93 25.73 2.28
CA ALA A 4 -2.03 24.81 2.99
C ALA A 4 -1.79 25.31 4.43
N SER A 5 -2.85 25.67 5.17
CA SER A 5 -2.75 26.13 6.54
C SER A 5 -2.27 24.99 7.43
N GLY A 6 -1.00 25.05 7.82
CA GLY A 6 -0.48 24.48 9.06
C GLY A 6 -0.87 23.03 9.31
N ALA A 7 -0.22 22.10 8.58
CA ALA A 7 -0.30 20.68 8.89
C ALA A 7 0.42 20.38 10.21
N GLU A 8 -0.19 20.81 11.32
CA GLU A 8 0.18 20.37 12.64
C GLU A 8 0.11 18.84 12.65
N PRO A 9 1.10 18.13 13.23
CA PRO A 9 1.12 16.68 13.22
C PRO A 9 -0.14 16.15 13.90
N ARG A 10 -1.07 15.66 13.08
CA ARG A 10 -2.32 15.06 13.56
C ARG A 10 -2.04 13.60 13.90
N PHE A 11 -2.35 13.23 15.13
CA PHE A 11 -2.22 11.86 15.59
C PHE A 11 -3.57 11.17 15.64
N LEU A 12 -3.61 9.92 15.17
CA LEU A 12 -4.79 9.05 15.21
C LEU A 12 -4.59 7.96 16.25
N SER A 13 -5.68 7.52 16.89
CA SER A 13 -5.65 6.26 17.62
C SER A 13 -5.59 5.07 16.64
N PRO A 14 -5.04 3.92 17.04
CA PRO A 14 -5.09 2.71 16.21
C PRO A 14 -6.50 2.34 15.76
N ALA A 15 -7.51 2.54 16.62
CA ALA A 15 -8.91 2.34 16.28
C ALA A 15 -9.37 3.28 15.14
N GLN A 16 -8.98 4.55 15.15
CA GLN A 16 -9.33 5.46 14.05
C GLN A 16 -8.66 5.05 12.74
N VAL A 17 -7.42 4.56 12.78
CA VAL A 17 -6.73 4.06 11.57
C VAL A 17 -7.39 2.80 11.04
N ALA A 18 -7.76 1.88 11.93
CA ALA A 18 -8.47 0.64 11.61
C ALA A 18 -9.77 0.93 10.85
N GLU A 19 -10.59 1.85 11.37
CA GLU A 19 -11.83 2.30 10.72
C GLU A 19 -11.58 2.92 9.34
N LEU A 20 -10.51 3.71 9.19
CA LEU A 20 -10.17 4.35 7.91
C LEU A 20 -9.68 3.36 6.85
N LEU A 21 -8.94 2.33 7.27
CA LEU A 21 -8.36 1.32 6.38
C LEU A 21 -9.29 0.12 6.17
N GLY A 22 -10.34 -0.04 6.98
CA GLY A 22 -11.21 -1.22 6.96
C GLY A 22 -10.49 -2.50 7.40
N ILE A 23 -9.56 -2.39 8.34
CA ILE A 23 -8.78 -3.51 8.90
C ILE A 23 -8.94 -3.58 10.42
N GLU A 24 -8.48 -4.66 11.04
CA GLU A 24 -8.54 -4.83 12.49
C GLU A 24 -7.50 -3.96 13.22
N VAL A 25 -7.79 -3.60 14.48
CA VAL A 25 -6.88 -2.79 15.31
C VAL A 25 -5.54 -3.49 15.54
N ASP A 26 -5.55 -4.80 15.77
CA ASP A 26 -4.32 -5.59 15.91
C ASP A 26 -3.45 -5.56 14.65
N GLU A 27 -4.07 -5.47 13.46
CA GLU A 27 -3.34 -5.33 12.20
C GLU A 27 -2.68 -3.95 12.08
N VAL A 28 -3.35 -2.88 12.51
CA VAL A 28 -2.73 -1.55 12.62
C VAL A 28 -1.52 -1.58 13.56
N ILE A 29 -1.64 -2.25 14.70
CA ILE A 29 -0.52 -2.38 15.66
C ILE A 29 0.63 -3.16 15.04
N ALA A 30 0.36 -4.23 14.30
CA ALA A 30 1.37 -4.97 13.55
C ALA A 30 2.09 -4.08 12.53
N LEU A 31 1.35 -3.26 11.75
CA LEU A 31 1.94 -2.30 10.80
C LEU A 31 2.86 -1.28 11.48
N VAL A 32 2.54 -0.86 12.71
CA VAL A 32 3.40 0.02 13.51
C VAL A 32 4.66 -0.72 13.97
N HIS A 33 4.53 -1.96 14.45
CA HIS A 33 5.68 -2.79 14.83
C HIS A 33 6.61 -3.11 13.66
N ASP A 34 6.05 -3.34 12.47
CA ASP A 34 6.79 -3.58 11.24
C ASP A 34 7.43 -2.31 10.65
N GLY A 35 7.19 -1.14 11.27
CA GLY A 35 7.70 0.14 10.80
C GLY A 35 7.03 0.65 9.52
N ARG A 36 5.93 0.02 9.08
CA ARG A 36 5.14 0.46 7.91
C ARG A 36 4.28 1.68 8.23
N LEU A 37 3.89 1.84 9.49
CA LEU A 37 3.25 3.05 10.02
C LEU A 37 4.10 3.64 11.15
N ARG A 38 4.29 4.96 11.13
CA ARG A 38 4.96 5.69 12.22
C ARG A 38 3.99 5.83 13.38
N GLY A 39 4.34 5.21 14.51
CA GLY A 39 3.57 5.30 15.74
C GLY A 39 4.44 5.53 16.97
N SER A 40 3.87 6.15 17.99
CA SER A 40 4.49 6.36 19.29
C SER A 40 3.51 6.06 20.42
N GLN A 41 4.02 5.59 21.55
CA GLN A 41 3.24 5.41 22.76
C GLN A 41 3.29 6.69 23.59
N LEU A 42 2.12 7.26 23.91
CA LEU A 42 2.01 8.47 24.72
C LEU A 42 1.13 8.23 25.96
N GLY A 43 1.48 8.93 27.04
CA GLY A 43 0.72 8.96 28.29
C GLY A 43 1.00 7.81 29.26
N SER A 44 0.23 7.79 30.35
CA SER A 44 0.24 6.74 31.36
C SER A 44 -1.21 6.37 31.71
N PRO A 45 -1.68 5.13 31.43
CA PRO A 45 -0.95 4.06 30.76
C PRO A 45 -0.59 4.41 29.30
N PRO A 46 0.48 3.81 28.74
CA PRO A 46 0.91 4.11 27.37
C PRO A 46 -0.18 3.73 26.37
N ARG A 47 -0.49 4.66 25.47
CA ARG A 47 -1.45 4.45 24.38
C ARG A 47 -0.79 4.77 23.05
N TRP A 48 -0.95 3.87 22.08
CA TRP A 48 -0.47 4.10 20.73
C TRP A 48 -1.16 5.27 20.06
N ARG A 49 -0.36 6.02 19.30
CA ARG A 49 -0.77 7.10 18.41
C ARG A 49 0.00 6.98 17.11
N VAL A 50 -0.73 7.02 16.01
CA VAL A 50 -0.19 6.91 14.65
C VAL A 50 -0.19 8.29 14.02
N GLU A 51 0.91 8.64 13.34
CA GLU A 51 0.98 9.90 12.59
C GLU A 51 0.09 9.85 11.35
N TYR A 52 -0.78 10.86 11.19
CA TYR A 52 -1.67 10.97 10.03
C TYR A 52 -0.90 11.06 8.70
N SER A 53 0.21 11.78 8.69
CA SER A 53 1.11 11.87 7.52
C SER A 53 1.63 10.50 7.09
N SER A 54 2.01 9.64 8.05
CA SER A 54 2.47 8.29 7.77
C SER A 54 1.40 7.40 7.16
N LEU A 55 0.12 7.60 7.53
CA LEU A 55 -0.99 6.88 6.91
C LEU A 55 -1.16 7.25 5.43
N ALA A 56 -1.06 8.53 5.10
CA ALA A 56 -1.11 8.98 3.72
C ALA A 56 0.07 8.41 2.89
N GLU A 57 1.29 8.49 3.42
CA GLU A 57 2.49 7.91 2.80
C GLU A 57 2.34 6.39 2.57
N TYR A 58 1.76 5.68 3.54
CA TYR A 58 1.50 4.24 3.43
C TYR A 58 0.55 3.90 2.28
N LEU A 59 -0.57 4.63 2.16
CA LEU A 59 -1.56 4.42 1.11
C LEU A 59 -1.00 4.71 -0.29
N ASP A 60 -0.17 5.74 -0.41
CA ASP A 60 0.53 6.06 -1.66
C ASP A 60 1.47 4.92 -2.07
N ALA A 61 2.23 4.36 -1.12
CA ALA A 61 3.10 3.22 -1.37
C ALA A 61 2.33 1.96 -1.82
N GLN A 62 1.18 1.66 -1.21
CA GLN A 62 0.34 0.52 -1.59
C GLN A 62 -0.33 0.70 -2.97
N SER A 63 -0.68 1.94 -3.32
CA SER A 63 -1.22 2.28 -4.63
C SER A 63 -0.17 2.10 -5.74
N GLU A 64 1.07 2.53 -5.48
CA GLU A 64 2.18 2.36 -6.42
C GLU A 64 2.57 0.89 -6.60
N GLU A 65 2.56 0.11 -5.53
CA GLU A 65 2.78 -1.34 -5.58
C GLU A 65 1.71 -2.04 -6.43
N SER A 66 0.44 -1.71 -6.21
CA SER A 66 -0.69 -2.21 -7.01
C SER A 66 -0.57 -1.83 -8.49
N ARG A 67 -0.13 -0.59 -8.77
CA ARG A 67 0.12 -0.10 -10.13
C ARG A 67 1.23 -0.91 -10.81
N ARG A 68 2.33 -1.16 -10.11
CA ARG A 68 3.45 -1.97 -10.61
C ARG A 68 3.02 -3.40 -10.94
N MET A 69 2.22 -4.02 -10.07
CA MET A 69 1.70 -5.38 -10.27
C MET A 69 0.72 -5.45 -11.45
N ALA A 70 -0.09 -4.42 -11.68
CA ALA A 70 -0.97 -4.35 -12.85
C ALA A 70 -0.19 -4.27 -14.17
N LEU A 71 0.86 -3.44 -14.23
CA LEU A 71 1.73 -3.32 -15.39
C LEU A 71 2.48 -4.62 -15.71
N TRP A 72 2.92 -5.33 -14.67
CA TRP A 72 3.57 -6.63 -14.83
C TRP A 72 2.62 -7.69 -15.40
N ARG A 73 1.36 -7.74 -14.91
CA ARG A 73 0.31 -8.63 -15.46
C ARG A 73 0.04 -8.37 -16.94
N GLN A 74 -0.08 -7.10 -17.34
CA GLN A 74 -0.31 -6.73 -18.75
C GLN A 74 0.86 -7.11 -19.66
N SER A 75 2.10 -6.98 -19.17
CA SER A 75 3.30 -7.37 -19.94
C SER A 75 3.41 -8.89 -20.14
N ASN A 76 2.95 -9.66 -19.15
CA ASN A 76 2.88 -11.12 -19.24
C ASN A 76 1.79 -11.59 -20.23
N GLU A 77 0.63 -10.92 -20.26
CA GLU A 77 -0.42 -11.17 -21.25
C GLU A 77 -0.02 -10.77 -22.68
N ALA A 78 0.78 -9.72 -22.86
CA ALA A 78 1.27 -9.33 -24.18
C ALA A 78 2.43 -10.21 -24.70
N SER A 79 3.03 -11.01 -23.82
CA SER A 79 4.12 -11.93 -24.16
C SER A 79 3.57 -13.32 -24.54
N PHE A 80 2.80 -13.40 -25.63
CA PHE A 80 2.52 -14.68 -26.31
C PHE A 80 2.97 -14.65 -27.78
N PRO A 81 4.26 -14.90 -28.06
CA PRO A 81 4.76 -15.11 -29.40
C PRO A 81 4.75 -16.62 -29.75
N GLU A 82 3.85 -17.03 -30.64
CA GLU A 82 4.02 -18.13 -31.61
C GLU A 82 4.50 -19.54 -31.17
N VAL A 83 4.26 -20.03 -29.94
CA VAL A 83 4.56 -21.45 -29.60
C VAL A 83 3.65 -22.48 -30.34
N TRP A 84 2.75 -22.03 -31.23
CA TRP A 84 1.99 -22.91 -32.12
C TRP A 84 2.81 -23.31 -33.35
N GLY A 85 3.52 -24.44 -33.21
CA GLY A 85 3.60 -25.45 -34.26
C GLY A 85 4.66 -25.25 -35.34
N THR A 86 5.86 -25.74 -35.06
CA THR A 86 6.72 -26.31 -36.10
C THR A 86 5.97 -27.45 -36.83
N THR A 87 5.87 -27.43 -38.15
CA THR A 87 5.85 -28.62 -39.06
C THR A 87 5.89 -28.17 -40.53
N PRO A 88 6.57 -28.91 -41.44
CA PRO A 88 7.50 -28.34 -42.40
C PRO A 88 6.94 -28.11 -43.81
N LEU A 89 7.69 -27.32 -44.59
CA LEU A 89 7.53 -27.07 -46.01
C LEU A 89 7.34 -28.37 -46.81
N ARG A 90 6.21 -28.49 -47.49
CA ARG A 90 5.96 -29.53 -48.50
C ARG A 90 6.73 -29.18 -49.78
N ARG A 91 7.61 -30.10 -50.19
CA ARG A 91 8.29 -30.10 -51.49
C ARG A 91 7.33 -30.67 -52.54
N ASP A 92 7.24 -29.99 -53.68
CA ASP A 92 6.92 -30.57 -54.99
C ASP A 92 7.86 -29.91 -56.01
#